data_AF-D6ZG14-F1
#
_entry.id   AF-D6ZG14-F1
#
_cell.length_a   1.000
_cell.length_b   1.000
_cell.length_c   1.000
_cell.angle_alpha   90.00
_cell.angle_beta   90.00
_cell.angle_gamma   90.00
#
_symmetry.space_group_name_H-M   'P 1'
#
loop_
_entity.id
_entity.type
_entity.pdbx_description
1 polymer ?
#
loop_
_entity_poly.entity_id
_entity_poly.type
_entity_poly.pdbx_seq_one_letter_code
_entity_poly.pdbx_strand_id
1 'polypeptide(L)'
;MSVTHQETDITWRYVDRRAAAINALRDYATMETIIDNTPDDLKAIEADLPSLPSPVLDGSRRAFNPTAAEHKILNHLERIDNRTRKYLQAKDYMDWFNPAWQALTDEERDVLEVCFLSGYESATDAIYEVQERLNVERSTAYNRRKTALDHLTSLLYGR
;
A
#
# COMPACT_ATOMS: atom_id res chain seq x y z
N MET A 1 -34.23 5.18 27.00
CA MET A 1 -32.96 5.87 27.30
C MET A 1 -31.84 4.99 26.77
N SER A 2 -31.42 5.21 25.54
CA SER A 2 -30.36 4.41 24.90
C SER A 2 -29.02 4.91 25.40
N VAL A 3 -28.28 4.03 26.07
CA VAL A 3 -26.92 4.30 26.54
C VAL A 3 -26.04 4.42 25.30
N THR A 4 -25.63 5.64 24.98
CA THR A 4 -24.57 5.90 24.01
C THR A 4 -23.29 5.33 24.60
N HIS A 5 -22.87 4.15 24.15
CA HIS A 5 -21.49 3.73 24.29
C HIS A 5 -20.64 4.72 23.49
N GLN A 6 -20.11 5.75 24.15
CA GLN A 6 -18.88 6.35 23.69
C GLN A 6 -17.82 5.25 23.81
N GLU A 7 -17.55 4.56 22.70
CA GLU A 7 -16.35 3.74 22.55
C GLU A 7 -15.18 4.64 22.92
N THR A 8 -14.61 4.39 24.10
CA THR A 8 -13.48 5.13 24.60
C THR A 8 -12.27 4.76 23.76
N ASP A 9 -12.05 5.62 22.76
CA ASP A 9 -10.93 5.77 21.83
C ASP A 9 -9.58 6.03 22.56
N ILE A 10 -9.25 5.19 23.54
CA ILE A 10 -8.08 5.38 24.41
C ILE A 10 -6.81 4.93 23.71
N THR A 11 -6.88 3.92 22.83
CA THR A 11 -5.74 3.38 22.09
C THR A 11 -5.10 4.41 21.17
N TRP A 12 -5.91 5.19 20.45
CA TRP A 12 -5.42 6.18 19.46
C TRP A 12 -4.72 7.38 20.09
N ARG A 13 -4.93 7.63 21.38
CA ARG A 13 -4.27 8.72 22.13
C ARG A 13 -2.80 8.44 22.40
N TYR A 14 -2.38 7.16 22.38
CA TYR A 14 -1.01 6.72 22.61
C TYR A 14 -0.32 6.20 21.35
N VAL A 15 -0.99 6.23 20.19
CA VAL A 15 -0.37 5.89 18.91
C VAL A 15 0.57 7.02 18.50
N ASP A 16 1.82 6.66 18.19
CA ASP A 16 2.77 7.59 17.56
C ASP A 16 2.30 7.88 16.12
N ARG A 17 1.52 8.97 15.98
CA ARG A 17 0.95 9.40 14.71
C ARG A 17 2.03 9.76 13.69
N ARG A 18 3.19 10.24 14.16
CA ARG A 18 4.30 10.60 13.28
C ARG A 18 4.95 9.36 12.70
N ALA A 19 5.16 8.32 13.52
CA ALA A 19 5.61 7.03 13.02
C ALA A 19 4.59 6.39 12.07
N ALA A 20 3.29 6.49 12.38
CA ALA A 20 2.22 6.02 11.50
C ALA A 20 2.23 6.73 10.13
N ALA A 21 2.41 8.06 10.11
CA ALA A 21 2.50 8.84 8.88
C ALA A 21 3.72 8.46 8.02
N ILE A 22 4.86 8.17 8.66
CA ILE A 22 6.05 7.69 7.95
C ILE A 22 5.79 6.32 7.31
N ASN A 23 5.12 5.42 8.01
CA ASN A 23 4.77 4.10 7.46
C ASN A 23 3.78 4.23 6.30
N ALA A 24 2.75 5.08 6.44
CA ALA A 24 1.84 5.39 5.35
C ALA A 24 2.60 5.95 4.12
N LEU A 25 3.51 6.90 4.31
CA LEU A 25 4.36 7.39 3.22
C LEU A 25 5.09 6.25 2.50
N ARG A 26 5.71 5.34 3.24
CA ARG A 26 6.44 4.21 2.65
C ARG A 26 5.53 3.23 1.91
N ASP A 27 4.33 3.02 2.43
CA ASP A 27 3.35 2.13 1.80
C ASP A 27 2.78 2.73 0.51
N TYR A 28 2.76 4.06 0.37
CA TYR A 28 2.22 4.77 -0.79
C TYR A 28 2.75 4.22 -2.13
N ALA A 29 4.07 4.14 -2.31
CA ALA A 29 4.68 3.63 -3.53
C ALA A 29 4.34 2.14 -3.80
N THR A 30 4.18 1.36 -2.72
CA THR A 30 3.75 -0.04 -2.81
C THR A 30 2.30 -0.14 -3.27
N MET A 31 1.42 0.72 -2.76
CA MET A 31 0.01 0.75 -3.14
C MET A 31 -0.18 1.21 -4.59
N GLU A 32 0.60 2.20 -5.06
CA GLU A 32 0.62 2.59 -6.49
C GLU A 32 1.00 1.38 -7.35
N THR A 33 2.10 0.72 -7.00
CA THR A 33 2.60 -0.46 -7.72
C THR A 33 1.57 -1.60 -7.76
N ILE A 34 0.79 -1.80 -6.68
CA ILE A 34 -0.30 -2.79 -6.66
C ILE A 34 -1.41 -2.38 -7.62
N ILE A 35 -1.83 -1.12 -7.62
CA ILE A 35 -2.90 -0.63 -8.49
C ILE A 35 -2.50 -0.76 -9.95
N ASP A 36 -1.27 -0.40 -10.30
CA ASP A 36 -0.76 -0.40 -11.66
C ASP A 36 -0.63 -1.81 -12.24
N ASN A 37 -0.11 -2.76 -11.45
CA ASN A 37 0.16 -4.12 -11.93
C ASN A 37 -1.07 -5.04 -11.86
N THR A 38 -2.03 -4.78 -10.97
CA THR A 38 -3.15 -5.72 -10.76
C THR A 38 -4.00 -5.99 -12.02
N PRO A 39 -4.33 -5.00 -12.87
CA PRO A 39 -5.09 -5.26 -14.10
C PRO A 39 -4.43 -6.30 -15.01
N ASP A 40 -3.10 -6.26 -15.15
CA ASP A 40 -2.37 -7.22 -15.97
C ASP A 40 -2.18 -8.57 -15.26
N ASP A 41 -1.96 -8.56 -13.94
CA ASP A 41 -1.96 -9.78 -13.12
C ASP A 41 -3.30 -10.53 -13.24
N LEU A 42 -4.44 -9.83 -13.21
CA LEU A 42 -5.77 -10.44 -13.34
C LEU A 42 -5.97 -11.05 -14.72
N LYS A 43 -5.59 -10.34 -15.80
CA LYS A 43 -5.63 -10.90 -17.16
C LYS A 43 -4.75 -12.15 -17.29
N ALA A 44 -3.56 -12.14 -16.67
CA ALA A 44 -2.65 -13.27 -16.68
C ALA A 44 -3.23 -14.47 -15.92
N ILE A 45 -3.90 -14.22 -14.79
CA ILE A 45 -4.61 -15.27 -14.06
C ILE A 45 -5.77 -15.80 -14.90
N GLU A 46 -6.60 -14.94 -15.50
CA GLU A 46 -7.73 -15.36 -16.35
C GLU A 46 -7.27 -16.22 -17.56
N ALA A 47 -6.13 -15.90 -18.15
CA ALA A 47 -5.54 -16.69 -19.23
C ALA A 47 -5.04 -18.08 -18.77
N ASP A 48 -4.67 -18.22 -17.49
CA ASP A 48 -4.23 -19.45 -16.83
C ASP A 48 -5.40 -20.26 -16.23
N LEU A 49 -6.55 -20.27 -16.93
CA LEU A 49 -7.73 -21.00 -16.50
C LEU A 49 -7.45 -22.52 -16.55
N PRO A 50 -7.69 -23.27 -15.45
CA PRO A 50 -7.42 -24.70 -15.43
C PRO A 50 -8.35 -25.44 -16.39
N SER A 51 -7.75 -26.14 -17.36
CA SER A 51 -8.49 -27.04 -18.25
C SER A 51 -8.95 -28.29 -17.48
N LEU A 52 -10.19 -28.72 -17.74
CA LEU A 52 -10.72 -29.96 -17.18
C LEU A 52 -9.99 -31.16 -17.82
N PRO A 53 -9.46 -32.10 -17.02
CA PRO A 53 -8.82 -33.28 -17.57
C PRO A 53 -9.83 -34.11 -18.35
N SER A 54 -9.49 -34.43 -19.60
CA SER A 54 -10.31 -35.36 -20.41
C SER A 54 -10.21 -36.78 -19.84
N PRO A 55 -11.31 -37.56 -19.84
CA PRO A 55 -11.27 -38.95 -19.41
C PRO A 55 -10.27 -39.75 -20.27
N VAL A 56 -9.32 -40.44 -19.63
CA VAL A 56 -8.40 -41.35 -20.32
C VAL A 56 -9.12 -42.69 -20.50
N LEU A 57 -9.40 -43.09 -21.74
CA LEU A 57 -10.13 -44.32 -22.08
C LEU A 57 -9.22 -45.56 -22.26
N ASP A 58 -7.93 -45.45 -21.96
CA ASP A 58 -6.88 -46.44 -22.29
C ASP A 58 -6.77 -47.63 -21.31
N GLY A 59 -7.80 -47.91 -20.50
CA GLY A 59 -7.86 -49.10 -19.63
C GLY A 59 -6.77 -49.24 -18.55
N SER A 60 -5.81 -48.31 -18.47
CA SER A 60 -4.68 -48.33 -17.56
C SER A 60 -5.04 -47.71 -16.20
N ARG A 61 -4.80 -48.46 -15.10
CA ARG A 61 -5.08 -48.02 -13.73
C ARG A 61 -4.02 -47.01 -13.25
N ARG A 62 -4.13 -45.74 -13.64
CA ARG A 62 -3.39 -44.65 -12.97
C ARG A 62 -4.02 -44.37 -11.60
N ALA A 63 -3.22 -43.86 -10.66
CA ALA A 63 -3.74 -43.30 -9.41
C ALA A 63 -4.72 -42.16 -9.75
N PHE A 64 -6.00 -42.43 -9.58
CA PHE A 64 -7.09 -41.52 -9.91
C PHE A 64 -7.39 -40.69 -8.66
N ASN A 65 -7.06 -39.40 -8.71
CA ASN A 65 -7.53 -38.45 -7.72
C ASN A 65 -8.78 -37.73 -8.26
N PRO A 66 -10.00 -38.08 -7.81
CA PRO A 66 -11.23 -37.47 -8.30
C PRO A 66 -11.34 -35.98 -8.00
N THR A 67 -10.71 -35.49 -6.91
CA THR A 67 -10.82 -34.09 -6.49
C THR A 67 -9.74 -33.19 -7.11
N ALA A 68 -8.82 -33.74 -7.90
CA ALA A 68 -7.69 -32.97 -8.44
C ALA A 68 -8.12 -31.80 -9.35
N ALA A 69 -9.21 -31.96 -10.11
CA ALA A 69 -9.76 -30.88 -10.93
C ALA A 69 -10.41 -29.80 -10.07
N GLU A 70 -11.15 -30.19 -9.03
CA GLU A 70 -11.79 -29.28 -8.08
C GLU A 70 -10.76 -28.44 -7.33
N HIS A 71 -9.68 -29.04 -6.83
CA HIS A 71 -8.59 -28.31 -6.17
C HIS A 71 -7.93 -27.29 -7.10
N LYS A 72 -7.77 -27.60 -8.39
CA LYS A 72 -7.21 -26.63 -9.36
C LYS A 72 -8.14 -25.43 -9.55
N ILE A 73 -9.45 -25.67 -9.67
CA ILE A 73 -10.45 -24.61 -9.81
C ILE A 73 -10.47 -23.74 -8.54
N LEU A 74 -10.52 -24.36 -7.36
CA LEU A 74 -10.51 -23.66 -6.08
C LEU A 74 -9.26 -22.78 -5.92
N ASN A 75 -8.08 -23.33 -6.17
CA ASN A 75 -6.82 -22.58 -6.10
C ASN A 75 -6.79 -21.40 -7.10
N HIS A 76 -7.37 -21.58 -8.28
CA HIS A 76 -7.46 -20.52 -9.28
C HIS A 76 -8.41 -19.40 -8.83
N LEU A 77 -9.59 -19.74 -8.31
CA LEU A 77 -10.53 -18.76 -7.75
C LEU A 77 -9.92 -18.01 -6.56
N GLU A 78 -9.21 -18.70 -5.69
CA GLU A 78 -8.51 -18.08 -4.56
C GLU A 78 -7.44 -17.08 -5.01
N ARG A 79 -6.73 -17.36 -6.11
CA ARG A 79 -5.77 -16.41 -6.70
C ARG A 79 -6.45 -15.12 -7.18
N ILE A 80 -7.59 -15.25 -7.89
CA ILE A 80 -8.37 -14.10 -8.36
C ILE A 80 -8.87 -13.27 -7.18
N ASP A 81 -9.48 -13.93 -6.19
CA ASP A 81 -10.05 -13.28 -5.01
C ASP A 81 -8.97 -12.56 -4.18
N ASN A 82 -7.85 -13.22 -3.91
CA ASN A 82 -6.72 -12.63 -3.20
C ASN A 82 -6.16 -11.40 -3.93
N ARG A 83 -6.03 -11.46 -5.27
CA ARG A 83 -5.53 -10.34 -6.06
C ARG A 83 -6.51 -9.17 -6.06
N THR A 84 -7.80 -9.46 -6.25
CA THR A 84 -8.88 -8.47 -6.24
C THR A 84 -8.98 -7.77 -4.88
N ARG A 85 -8.89 -8.52 -3.78
CA ARG A 85 -8.92 -7.95 -2.43
C ARG A 85 -7.77 -6.98 -2.18
N LYS A 86 -6.54 -7.33 -2.58
CA LYS A 86 -5.37 -6.45 -2.45
C LYS A 86 -5.52 -5.17 -3.26
N TYR A 87 -6.10 -5.25 -4.45
CA TYR A 87 -6.38 -4.09 -5.28
C TYR A 87 -7.41 -3.14 -4.65
N LEU A 88 -8.50 -3.68 -4.11
CA LEU A 88 -9.49 -2.87 -3.40
C LEU A 88 -8.88 -2.22 -2.15
N GLN A 89 -8.08 -2.97 -1.39
CA GLN A 89 -7.35 -2.43 -0.24
C GLN A 89 -6.41 -1.28 -0.64
N ALA A 90 -5.67 -1.43 -1.75
CA ALA A 90 -4.80 -0.38 -2.25
C ALA A 90 -5.60 0.84 -2.72
N LYS A 91 -6.77 0.66 -3.34
CA LYS A 91 -7.67 1.76 -3.69
C LYS A 91 -8.20 2.50 -2.48
N ASP A 92 -8.74 1.78 -1.49
CA ASP A 92 -9.25 2.38 -0.26
C ASP A 92 -8.14 3.16 0.47
N TYR A 93 -6.91 2.62 0.45
CA TYR A 93 -5.73 3.30 0.96
C TYR A 93 -5.47 4.62 0.22
N MET A 94 -5.49 4.60 -1.12
CA MET A 94 -5.27 5.79 -1.94
C MET A 94 -6.35 6.84 -1.75
N ASP A 95 -7.61 6.43 -1.67
CA ASP A 95 -8.74 7.34 -1.43
C ASP A 95 -8.61 8.05 -0.08
N TRP A 96 -8.01 7.39 0.92
CA TRP A 96 -7.68 8.01 2.21
C TRP A 96 -6.42 8.88 2.18
N PHE A 97 -5.36 8.45 1.50
CA PHE A 97 -4.05 9.12 1.52
C PHE A 97 -3.95 10.32 0.55
N ASN A 98 -4.48 10.18 -0.67
CA ASN A 98 -4.35 11.18 -1.73
C ASN A 98 -4.88 12.56 -1.37
N PRO A 99 -6.03 12.72 -0.69
CA PRO A 99 -6.52 14.03 -0.29
C PRO A 99 -5.53 14.76 0.63
N ALA A 100 -4.91 14.04 1.58
CA ALA A 100 -3.90 14.59 2.46
C ALA A 100 -2.62 14.94 1.71
N TRP A 101 -2.18 14.07 0.80
CA TRP A 101 -1.01 14.31 -0.05
C TRP A 101 -1.17 15.53 -0.98
N GLN A 102 -2.36 15.70 -1.57
CA GLN A 102 -2.68 16.81 -2.46
C GLN A 102 -2.83 18.14 -1.73
N ALA A 103 -3.23 18.13 -0.45
CA ALA A 103 -3.36 19.32 0.37
C ALA A 103 -2.01 19.92 0.82
N LEU A 104 -0.92 19.15 0.73
CA LEU A 104 0.43 19.67 0.94
C LEU A 104 0.84 20.65 -0.17
N THR A 105 1.75 21.56 0.15
CA THR A 105 2.42 22.40 -0.85
C THR A 105 3.39 21.57 -1.70
N ASP A 106 3.74 22.08 -2.89
CA ASP A 106 4.73 21.43 -3.76
C ASP A 106 6.08 21.24 -3.05
N GLU A 107 6.53 22.26 -2.31
CA GLU A 107 7.78 22.18 -1.53
C GLU A 107 7.71 21.09 -0.45
N GLU A 108 6.58 20.95 0.25
CA GLU A 108 6.41 19.92 1.27
C GLU A 108 6.41 18.51 0.66
N ARG A 109 5.71 18.32 -0.47
CA ARG A 109 5.74 17.06 -1.21
C ARG A 109 7.15 16.71 -1.66
N ASP A 110 7.85 17.64 -2.30
CA ASP A 110 9.22 17.44 -2.78
C ASP A 110 10.16 17.02 -1.63
N VAL A 111 10.06 17.69 -0.48
CA VAL A 111 10.87 17.34 0.70
C VAL A 111 10.55 15.93 1.22
N LEU A 112 9.27 15.55 1.27
CA LEU A 112 8.85 14.23 1.73
C LEU A 112 9.22 13.13 0.74
N GLU A 113 9.09 13.38 -0.56
CA GLU A 113 9.52 12.47 -1.64
C GLU A 113 11.02 12.17 -1.54
N VAL A 114 11.85 13.20 -1.42
CA VAL A 114 13.30 13.05 -1.24
C VAL A 114 13.61 12.27 0.03
N CYS A 115 12.97 12.62 1.14
CA CYS A 115 13.30 12.07 2.45
C CYS A 115 12.79 10.65 2.70
N PHE A 116 11.73 10.22 2.02
CA PHE A 116 11.03 8.98 2.36
C PHE A 116 10.74 8.07 1.16
N LEU A 117 10.71 8.58 -0.07
CA LEU A 117 10.33 7.81 -1.27
C LEU A 117 11.48 7.60 -2.27
N SER A 118 12.48 8.47 -2.29
CA SER A 118 13.59 8.43 -3.26
C SER A 118 14.63 7.33 -3.04
N GLY A 119 14.42 6.43 -2.07
CA GLY A 119 15.25 5.25 -1.86
C GLY A 119 16.65 5.52 -1.27
N TYR A 120 16.93 6.74 -0.77
CA TYR A 120 18.18 7.01 -0.07
C TYR A 120 18.33 6.11 1.16
N GLU A 121 19.49 5.44 1.28
CA GLU A 121 19.80 4.56 2.40
C GLU A 121 19.98 5.32 3.72
N SER A 122 20.45 6.57 3.63
CA SER A 122 20.75 7.43 4.77
C SER A 122 19.84 8.66 4.79
N ALA A 123 19.26 8.92 5.97
CA ALA A 123 18.55 10.17 6.23
C ALA A 123 19.43 11.42 6.09
N THR A 124 20.75 11.27 6.15
CA THR A 124 21.69 12.39 5.96
C THR A 124 21.81 12.75 4.48
N ASP A 125 21.85 11.74 3.60
CA ASP A 125 22.02 11.94 2.16
C ASP A 125 20.77 12.58 1.56
N ALA A 126 19.59 12.13 1.98
CA ALA A 126 18.34 12.78 1.61
C ALA A 126 18.27 14.24 2.09
N ILE A 127 18.86 14.57 3.24
CA ILE A 127 18.89 15.96 3.72
C ILE A 127 19.86 16.81 2.90
N TYR A 128 21.00 16.27 2.46
CA TYR A 128 21.89 16.98 1.54
C TYR A 128 21.18 17.29 0.22
N GLU A 129 20.43 16.34 -0.33
CA GLU A 129 19.61 16.58 -1.52
C GLU A 129 18.58 17.71 -1.30
N VAL A 130 17.90 17.74 -0.14
CA VAL A 130 16.98 18.83 0.20
C VAL A 130 17.71 20.18 0.30
N GLN A 131 18.93 20.21 0.86
CA GLN A 131 19.73 21.42 0.93
C GLN A 131 20.06 21.95 -0.47
N GLU A 132 20.44 21.07 -1.39
CA GLU A 132 20.78 21.43 -2.77
C GLU A 132 19.54 21.92 -3.54
N ARG A 133 18.42 21.20 -3.47
CA ARG A 133 17.18 21.56 -4.19
C ARG A 133 16.58 22.88 -3.72
N LEU A 134 16.57 23.12 -2.41
CA LEU A 134 15.98 24.33 -1.83
C LEU A 134 16.99 25.46 -1.66
N ASN A 135 18.28 25.20 -1.88
CA ASN A 135 19.39 26.11 -1.61
C ASN A 135 19.33 26.67 -0.16
N VAL A 136 19.25 25.76 0.82
CA VAL A 136 19.12 26.11 2.24
C VAL A 136 20.19 25.44 3.11
N GLU A 137 20.41 26.02 4.28
CA GLU A 137 21.26 25.40 5.31
C GLU A 137 20.66 24.09 5.84
N ARG A 138 21.53 23.23 6.36
CA ARG A 138 21.17 21.91 6.89
C ARG A 138 20.11 21.97 7.99
N SER A 139 20.22 22.93 8.90
CA SER A 139 19.25 23.17 9.98
C SER A 139 17.86 23.48 9.41
N THR A 140 17.81 24.34 8.39
CA THR A 140 16.59 24.69 7.67
C THR A 140 16.01 23.48 6.93
N ALA A 141 16.83 22.66 6.27
CA ALA A 141 16.38 21.43 5.61
C ALA A 141 15.71 20.44 6.60
N TYR A 142 16.32 20.22 7.78
CA TYR A 142 15.70 19.41 8.83
C TYR A 142 14.38 19.99 9.32
N ASN A 143 14.31 21.31 9.49
CA ASN A 143 13.08 21.98 9.92
C ASN A 143 11.98 21.86 8.85
N ARG A 144 12.29 22.05 7.57
CA ARG A 144 11.34 21.85 6.46
C ARG A 144 10.81 20.43 6.44
N ARG A 145 11.69 19.43 6.52
CA ARG A 145 11.28 18.01 6.64
C ARG A 145 10.37 17.77 7.84
N LYS A 146 10.71 18.34 8.99
CA LYS A 146 9.91 18.19 10.21
C LYS A 146 8.52 18.79 10.04
N THR A 147 8.44 20.03 9.55
CA THR A 147 7.19 20.76 9.34
C THR A 147 6.31 20.06 8.30
N ALA A 148 6.87 19.64 7.17
CA ALA A 148 6.12 18.89 6.15
C ALA A 148 5.52 17.60 6.70
N LEU A 149 6.29 16.85 7.51
CA LEU A 149 5.81 15.62 8.12
C LEU A 149 4.76 15.88 9.20
N ASP A 150 4.92 16.93 10.01
CA ASP A 150 3.91 17.31 11.02
C ASP A 150 2.61 17.75 10.34
N HIS A 151 2.69 18.49 9.24
CA HIS A 151 1.54 18.90 8.43
C HIS A 151 0.82 17.68 7.83
N LEU A 152 1.54 16.77 7.17
CA LEU A 152 0.96 15.52 6.65
C LEU A 152 0.31 14.69 7.77
N THR A 153 0.98 14.55 8.91
CA THR A 153 0.44 13.82 10.07
C THR A 153 -0.88 14.43 10.54
N SER A 154 -0.98 15.76 10.55
CA SER A 154 -2.22 16.47 10.87
C SER A 154 -3.30 16.25 9.80
N LEU A 155 -2.95 16.17 8.52
CA LEU A 155 -3.94 15.93 7.46
C LEU A 155 -4.47 14.49 7.49
N LEU A 156 -3.63 13.52 7.84
CA LEU A 156 -4.01 12.10 7.90
C LEU A 156 -4.78 11.73 9.17
N TYR A 157 -4.41 12.32 10.31
CA TYR A 157 -4.89 11.89 11.63
C TYR A 157 -5.41 13.04 12.52
N GLY A 158 -5.42 14.27 12.02
CA GLY A 158 -5.96 15.42 12.71
C GLY A 158 -7.48 15.41 12.64
N ARG A 159 -8.10 14.99 13.74
CA ARG A 159 -9.49 15.27 14.06
C ARG A 159 -9.54 16.18 15.27
#